data_AF-A0A1Y3MN33-F1
#
_entry.id   AF-A0A1Y3MN33-F1
#
_cell.length_a   1.000
_cell.length_b   1.000
_cell.length_c   1.000
_cell.angle_alpha   90.00
_cell.angle_beta   90.00
_cell.angle_gamma   90.00
#
_symmetry.space_group_name_H-M   'P 1'
#
loop_
_entity.id
_entity.type
_entity.pdbx_description
1 polymer ?
#
loop_
_entity_poly.entity_id
_entity_poly.type
_entity_poly.pdbx_seq_one_letter_code
_entity_poly.pdbx_strand_id
1 'polypeptide(L)'
;MELQPNKDILGQDFKRNNTKLRTIAILPISNLVPINDFSKRLYDALVNLGASVSYLNTANVISVLGKHAFNKLGTLKLNSWLSDQEASSRIVMCIADGGVKSTWTKRCILQVIINNK
;
A
#
# COMPACT_ATOMS: atom_id res chain seq x y z
N MET A 1 13.81 -33.43 27.13
CA MET A 1 14.09 -33.18 25.70
C MET A 1 13.02 -32.22 25.22
N GLU A 2 13.22 -30.93 25.47
CA GLU A 2 12.28 -29.87 25.09
C GLU A 2 12.78 -29.32 23.75
N LEU A 3 12.01 -29.56 22.68
CA LEU A 3 12.26 -28.95 21.37
C LEU A 3 11.89 -27.47 21.48
N GLN A 4 12.90 -26.58 21.49
CA GLN A 4 12.63 -25.17 21.34
C GLN A 4 12.07 -24.90 19.93
N PRO A 5 11.02 -24.09 19.81
CA PRO A 5 10.46 -23.76 18.50
C PRO A 5 11.51 -23.01 17.69
N ASN A 6 11.79 -23.54 16.51
CA ASN A 6 12.76 -23.01 15.56
C ASN A 6 12.37 -21.57 15.17
N LYS A 7 13.11 -20.58 15.69
CA LYS A 7 12.92 -19.15 15.44
C LYS A 7 13.34 -18.72 14.03
N ASP A 8 13.87 -19.63 13.21
CA ASP A 8 14.51 -19.27 11.94
C ASP A 8 13.61 -19.47 10.71
N ILE A 9 12.35 -19.90 10.86
CA ILE A 9 11.46 -20.18 9.72
C ILE A 9 10.64 -18.96 9.26
N LEU A 10 10.57 -17.84 10.01
CA LEU A 10 9.67 -16.72 9.68
C LEU A 10 10.31 -15.38 9.29
N GLY A 11 11.65 -15.26 9.29
CA GLY A 11 12.29 -13.93 9.28
C GLY A 11 13.43 -13.70 8.29
N GLN A 12 13.94 -14.74 7.61
CA GLN A 12 15.17 -14.60 6.82
C GLN A 12 14.94 -14.49 5.30
N ASP A 13 13.80 -14.92 4.78
CA ASP A 13 13.57 -14.98 3.33
C ASP A 13 13.23 -13.63 2.68
N PHE A 14 12.75 -12.62 3.43
CA PHE A 14 12.57 -11.26 2.89
C PHE A 14 13.88 -10.47 2.75
N LYS A 15 14.99 -11.01 3.27
CA LYS A 15 16.27 -10.29 3.35
C LYS A 15 17.25 -10.65 2.23
N ARG A 16 16.94 -11.64 1.39
CA ARG A 16 17.80 -11.99 0.25
C ARG A 16 16.97 -12.14 -1.02
N ASN A 17 17.33 -11.30 -1.99
CA ASN A 17 17.02 -11.35 -3.44
C ASN A 17 16.15 -10.18 -3.91
N ASN A 18 16.84 -9.19 -4.46
CA ASN A 18 16.30 -8.05 -5.21
C ASN A 18 15.44 -8.55 -6.38
N THR A 19 14.14 -8.23 -6.45
CA THR A 19 13.44 -7.68 -7.64
C THR A 19 11.93 -7.49 -7.41
N LYS A 20 11.55 -6.22 -7.22
CA LYS A 20 10.31 -5.56 -7.72
C LYS A 20 8.92 -6.05 -7.24
N LEU A 21 8.61 -5.91 -5.94
CA LEU A 21 7.24 -5.60 -5.49
C LEU A 21 7.27 -4.38 -4.55
N ARG A 22 7.42 -3.18 -5.11
CA ARG A 22 7.40 -1.92 -4.32
C ARG A 22 5.99 -1.40 -4.08
N THR A 23 5.06 -1.66 -4.99
CA THR A 23 3.71 -1.11 -4.94
C THR A 23 2.67 -2.17 -5.27
N ILE A 24 1.65 -2.29 -4.43
CA ILE A 24 0.48 -3.15 -4.63
C ILE A 24 -0.74 -2.22 -4.71
N ALA A 25 -1.49 -2.26 -5.81
CA ALA A 25 -2.79 -1.59 -5.89
C ALA A 25 -3.93 -2.62 -5.78
N ILE A 26 -4.90 -2.33 -4.93
CA ILE A 26 -6.09 -3.17 -4.73
C ILE A 26 -7.28 -2.42 -5.30
N LEU A 27 -7.93 -3.03 -6.30
CA LEU A 27 -9.11 -2.47 -6.96
C LEU A 27 -10.29 -3.42 -6.78
N PRO A 28 -11.44 -2.94 -6.26
CA PRO A 28 -12.62 -3.76 -6.16
C PRO A 28 -13.30 -3.81 -7.54
N ILE A 29 -13.78 -5.00 -7.93
CA ILE A 29 -14.57 -5.15 -9.17
C ILE A 29 -15.99 -4.59 -9.02
N SER A 30 -16.50 -4.50 -7.79
CA SER A 30 -17.81 -3.93 -7.47
C SER A 30 -17.86 -3.38 -6.05
N ASN A 31 -18.86 -2.56 -5.75
CA ASN A 31 -19.08 -2.01 -4.41
C ASN A 31 -19.54 -3.05 -3.37
N LEU A 32 -19.85 -4.29 -3.80
CA LEU A 32 -20.22 -5.39 -2.91
C LEU A 32 -19.00 -6.07 -2.29
N VAL A 33 -17.81 -5.80 -2.82
CA VAL A 33 -16.57 -6.37 -2.28
C VAL A 33 -16.14 -5.53 -1.06
N PRO A 34 -16.00 -6.14 0.14
CA PRO A 34 -15.55 -5.45 1.34
C PRO A 34 -14.03 -5.20 1.26
N ILE A 35 -13.63 -4.27 0.38
CA ILE A 35 -12.23 -4.02 0.06
C ILE A 35 -11.40 -3.65 1.28
N ASN A 36 -11.96 -2.89 2.23
CA ASN A 36 -11.27 -2.47 3.44
C ASN A 36 -10.94 -3.64 4.36
N ASP A 37 -11.85 -4.61 4.48
CA ASP A 37 -11.61 -5.80 5.31
C ASP A 37 -10.56 -6.70 4.66
N PHE A 38 -10.66 -6.88 3.35
CA PHE A 38 -9.68 -7.63 2.56
C PHE A 38 -8.28 -6.99 2.66
N SER A 39 -8.19 -5.68 2.40
CA SER A 39 -6.92 -4.96 2.40
C SER A 39 -6.29 -4.92 3.80
N LYS A 40 -7.11 -4.80 4.86
CA LYS A 40 -6.61 -4.81 6.23
C LYS A 40 -6.03 -6.17 6.60
N ARG A 41 -6.71 -7.27 6.28
CA ARG A 41 -6.19 -8.64 6.50
C ARG A 41 -4.89 -8.89 5.74
N LEU A 42 -4.80 -8.43 4.49
CA LEU A 42 -3.56 -8.53 3.70
C LEU A 42 -2.43 -7.71 4.33
N TYR A 43 -2.71 -6.48 4.74
CA TYR A 43 -1.75 -5.62 5.43
C TYR A 43 -1.22 -6.28 6.70
N ASP A 44 -2.11 -6.77 7.57
CA ASP A 44 -1.72 -7.40 8.84
C ASP A 44 -0.88 -8.67 8.59
N ALA A 45 -1.22 -9.47 7.57
CA ALA A 45 -0.43 -10.64 7.18
C ALA A 45 0.99 -10.25 6.70
N LEU A 46 1.13 -9.21 5.89
CA LEU A 46 2.44 -8.73 5.42
C LEU A 46 3.30 -8.19 6.57
N VAL A 47 2.69 -7.43 7.48
CA VAL A 47 3.38 -6.93 8.69
C VAL A 47 3.82 -8.07 9.58
N ASN A 48 2.99 -9.09 9.78
CA ASN A 48 3.33 -10.29 10.56
C ASN A 48 4.52 -11.07 9.96
N LEU A 49 4.69 -11.00 8.64
CA LEU A 49 5.84 -11.57 7.92
C LEU A 49 7.10 -10.67 7.99
N GLY A 50 7.06 -9.57 8.73
CA GLY A 50 8.18 -8.65 8.91
C GLY A 50 8.36 -7.64 7.77
N ALA A 51 7.37 -7.48 6.88
CA ALA A 51 7.44 -6.46 5.83
C ALA A 51 7.09 -5.07 6.39
N SER A 52 7.85 -4.04 5.98
CA SER A 52 7.46 -2.64 6.16
C SER A 52 6.46 -2.26 5.06
N VAL A 53 5.23 -1.94 5.45
CA VAL A 53 4.11 -1.68 4.53
C VAL A 53 3.47 -0.33 4.81
N SER A 54 3.38 0.54 3.80
CA SER A 54 2.53 1.73 3.84
C SER A 54 1.12 1.36 3.40
N TYR A 55 0.11 1.75 4.18
CA TYR A 55 -1.31 1.52 3.89
C TYR A 55 -1.96 2.84 3.47
N LEU A 56 -2.32 2.96 2.19
CA LEU A 56 -2.84 4.19 1.59
C LEU A 56 -4.28 3.99 1.12
N ASN A 57 -5.25 4.44 1.90
CA ASN A 57 -6.65 4.53 1.48
C ASN A 57 -7.11 5.99 1.33
N THR A 58 -8.30 6.24 0.80
CA THR A 58 -8.80 7.61 0.57
C THR A 58 -8.77 8.44 1.85
N ALA A 59 -9.19 7.86 2.99
CA ALA A 59 -9.26 8.55 4.26
C ALA A 59 -7.86 8.93 4.80
N ASN A 60 -6.88 8.03 4.75
CA ASN A 60 -5.50 8.29 5.19
C ASN A 60 -4.87 9.41 4.35
N VAL A 61 -5.06 9.37 3.03
CA VAL A 61 -4.52 10.39 2.13
C VAL A 61 -5.12 11.76 2.41
N ILE A 62 -6.45 11.85 2.57
CA ILE A 62 -7.13 13.11 2.94
C ILE A 62 -6.71 13.58 4.33
N SER A 63 -6.53 12.67 5.28
CA SER A 63 -6.10 13.02 6.65
C SER A 63 -4.73 13.68 6.66
N VAL A 64 -3.82 13.29 5.78
CA VAL A 64 -2.45 13.84 5.73
C VAL A 64 -2.36 15.08 4.84
N LEU A 65 -3.00 15.05 3.68
CA LEU A 65 -2.84 16.08 2.65
C LEU A 65 -3.97 17.13 2.63
N GLY A 66 -5.03 16.89 3.41
CA GLY A 66 -6.21 17.73 3.50
C GLY A 66 -7.23 17.50 2.37
N LYS A 67 -8.36 18.19 2.46
CA LYS A 67 -9.51 18.06 1.54
C LYS A 67 -9.22 18.31 0.06
N HIS A 68 -8.10 18.96 -0.25
CA HIS A 68 -7.69 19.28 -1.61
C HIS A 68 -6.60 18.36 -2.16
N ALA A 69 -6.31 17.24 -1.48
CA ALA A 69 -5.29 16.25 -1.87
C ALA A 69 -5.36 15.83 -3.34
N PHE A 70 -6.58 15.76 -3.88
CA PHE A 70 -6.86 15.26 -5.23
C PHE A 70 -7.16 16.33 -6.27
N ASN A 71 -7.03 17.62 -5.92
CA ASN A 71 -7.21 18.72 -6.85
C ASN A 71 -5.90 19.02 -7.59
N LYS A 72 -5.97 19.76 -8.70
CA LYS A 72 -4.77 20.12 -9.51
C LYS A 72 -3.64 20.73 -8.67
N LEU A 73 -3.96 21.58 -7.70
CA LEU A 73 -2.97 22.17 -6.78
C LEU A 73 -2.40 21.16 -5.77
N GLY A 74 -3.19 20.13 -5.39
CA GLY A 74 -2.80 19.09 -4.44
C GLY A 74 -1.88 18.02 -5.04
N THR A 75 -1.88 17.86 -6.37
CA THR A 75 -1.12 16.81 -7.07
C THR A 75 0.38 16.85 -6.76
N LEU A 76 0.99 18.03 -6.66
CA LEU A 76 2.42 18.14 -6.33
C LEU A 76 2.71 17.61 -4.91
N LYS A 77 1.91 18.05 -3.93
CA LYS A 77 2.02 17.58 -2.54
C LYS A 77 1.77 16.09 -2.42
N LEU A 78 0.76 15.58 -3.14
CA LEU A 78 0.46 14.16 -3.22
C LEU A 78 1.64 13.36 -3.78
N ASN A 79 2.24 13.80 -4.89
CA ASN A 79 3.40 13.13 -5.48
C ASN A 79 4.60 13.11 -4.53
N SER A 80 4.90 14.25 -3.88
CA SER A 80 5.98 14.33 -2.89
C SER A 80 5.74 13.35 -1.73
N TRP A 81 4.55 13.39 -1.15
CA TRP A 81 4.22 12.52 -0.03
C TRP A 81 4.25 11.03 -0.40
N LEU A 82 3.79 10.67 -1.60
CA LEU A 82 3.91 9.30 -2.11
C LEU A 82 5.38 8.87 -2.28
N SER A 83 6.26 9.77 -2.72
CA SER A 83 7.70 9.51 -2.77
C SER A 83 8.27 9.23 -1.38
N ASP A 84 7.81 9.95 -0.36
CA ASP A 84 8.24 9.71 1.03
C ASP A 84 7.76 8.33 1.54
N GLN A 85 6.56 7.90 1.16
CA GLN A 85 6.06 6.56 1.48
C GLN A 85 6.91 5.46 0.82
N GLU A 86 7.35 5.68 -0.42
CA GLU A 86 8.21 4.73 -1.14
C GLU A 86 9.63 4.67 -0.60
N ALA A 87 10.15 5.78 -0.09
CA ALA A 87 11.46 5.82 0.53
C ALA A 87 11.47 5.12 1.90
N SER A 88 10.37 5.19 2.65
CA SER A 88 10.27 4.69 4.02
C SER A 88 9.73 3.25 4.14
N SER A 89 8.94 2.79 3.17
CA SER A 89 8.32 1.47 3.19
C SER A 89 8.81 0.55 2.09
N ARG A 90 8.93 -0.73 2.40
CA ARG A 90 9.29 -1.76 1.41
C ARG A 90 8.14 -2.00 0.42
N ILE A 91 6.91 -1.95 0.91
CA ILE A 91 5.69 -2.16 0.14
C ILE A 91 4.78 -0.94 0.35
N VAL A 92 4.30 -0.35 -0.74
CA VAL A 92 3.26 0.67 -0.72
C VAL A 92 1.96 0.05 -1.20
N MET A 93 0.98 -0.07 -0.32
CA MET A 93 -0.33 -0.62 -0.61
C MET A 93 -1.32 0.53 -0.88
N CYS A 94 -1.85 0.62 -2.10
CA CYS A 94 -2.82 1.61 -2.54
C CYS A 94 -4.20 0.97 -2.63
N ILE A 95 -5.16 1.42 -1.82
CA ILE A 95 -6.51 0.85 -1.72
C ILE A 95 -7.49 1.78 -2.45
N ALA A 96 -8.10 1.32 -3.53
CA ALA A 96 -9.07 2.09 -4.32
C ALA A 96 -10.48 2.05 -3.70
N ASP A 97 -10.61 2.52 -2.45
CA ASP A 97 -11.85 2.55 -1.66
C ASP A 97 -12.77 3.74 -1.97
N GLY A 98 -12.32 4.72 -2.76
CA GLY A 98 -13.10 5.90 -3.14
C GLY A 98 -14.13 5.68 -4.27
N GLY A 99 -14.23 4.45 -4.79
CA GLY A 99 -15.10 4.10 -5.92
C GLY A 99 -14.54 4.49 -7.30
N VAL A 100 -15.20 4.04 -8.38
CA VAL A 100 -14.67 4.11 -9.76
C VAL A 100 -14.42 5.53 -10.29
N LYS A 101 -15.17 6.52 -9.80
CA LYS A 101 -15.04 7.93 -10.23
C LYS A 101 -14.01 8.72 -9.40
N SER A 102 -13.49 8.15 -8.31
CA SER A 102 -12.55 8.85 -7.44
C SER A 102 -11.20 9.09 -8.12
N THR A 103 -10.67 10.29 -7.93
CA THR A 103 -9.31 10.63 -8.31
C THR A 103 -8.27 9.74 -7.61
N TRP A 104 -8.55 9.30 -6.38
CA TRP A 104 -7.68 8.37 -5.66
C TRP A 104 -7.61 7.01 -6.36
N THR A 105 -8.75 6.47 -6.81
CA THR A 105 -8.79 5.23 -7.59
C THR A 105 -7.96 5.31 -8.87
N LYS A 106 -8.09 6.43 -9.61
CA LYS A 106 -7.23 6.69 -10.79
C LYS A 106 -5.76 6.74 -10.40
N ARG A 107 -5.45 7.36 -9.26
CA ARG A 107 -4.07 7.44 -8.77
C ARG A 107 -3.51 6.07 -8.38
N CYS A 108 -4.30 5.21 -7.74
CA CYS A 108 -3.89 3.83 -7.41
C CYS A 108 -3.42 3.08 -8.67
N ILE A 109 -4.16 3.21 -9.78
CA ILE A 109 -3.80 2.62 -11.07
C ILE A 109 -2.48 3.22 -11.59
N LEU A 110 -2.37 4.54 -11.61
CA LEU A 110 -1.18 5.23 -12.11
C LEU A 110 0.07 4.88 -11.31
N GLN A 111 -0.04 4.68 -10.00
CA GLN A 111 1.11 4.36 -9.14
C GLN A 111 1.78 3.06 -9.59
N VAL A 112 1.00 2.03 -9.95
CA VAL A 112 1.55 0.75 -10.41
C VAL A 112 2.14 0.86 -11.82
N ILE A 113 1.59 1.72 -12.68
CA ILE A 113 2.11 1.91 -14.05
C ILE A 113 3.43 2.69 -14.04
N ILE A 114 3.50 3.78 -13.26
CA ILE A 114 4.69 4.65 -13.19
C ILE A 114 5.86 3.93 -12.54
N ASN A 115 5.62 3.19 -11.45
CA ASN A 115 6.68 2.54 -10.68
C ASN A 115 7.23 1.25 -11.30
N ASN A 116 6.70 0.82 -12.46
CA ASN A 116 7.15 -0.37 -13.18
C ASN A 116 8.15 -0.09 -14.31
N LYS A 117 8.56 1.17 -14.54
CA LYS A 117 9.72 1.50 -15.38
C LYS A 117 11.01 1.36 -14.55
#